data_AF-A0A9E3SM65-F1
#
_entry.id   AF-A0A9E3SM65-F1
#
_cell.length_a   1.000
_cell.length_b   1.000
_cell.length_c   1.000
_cell.angle_alpha   90.00
_cell.angle_beta   90.00
_cell.angle_gamma   90.00
#
_symmetry.space_group_name_H-M   'P 1'
#
loop_
_entity.id
_entity.type
_entity.pdbx_description
1 polymer ?
#
loop_
_entity_poly.entity_id
_entity_poly.type
_entity_poly.pdbx_seq_one_letter_code
_entity_poly.pdbx_strand_id
1 'polypeptide(L)'
;MAQDFWASSGFRFLARGPEGWLVPGDDYLRHFLARPELAPPPEAGPGERHLHARLADRPRLAIGEADLAAVEDADARENWVEFLRFRDRLLAAGSVEACYVGEFRRPRVELAPPFLDALAQAIVRGLLDGRADPWL
;
A
#
# COMPACT_ATOMS: atom_id res chain seq x y z
N MET A 1 4.65 5.70 26.61
CA MET A 1 4.41 5.75 25.15
C MET A 1 3.03 5.19 24.92
N ALA A 2 2.14 5.92 24.23
CA ALA A 2 0.83 5.39 23.87
C ALA A 2 1.02 4.16 22.97
N GLN A 3 0.21 3.12 23.16
CA GLN A 3 0.22 1.93 22.32
C GLN A 3 -0.11 2.33 20.88
N ASP A 4 0.65 1.82 19.90
CA ASP A 4 0.32 1.97 18.48
C ASP A 4 -0.87 1.05 18.15
N PHE A 5 -2.09 1.51 18.43
CA PHE A 5 -3.29 0.76 18.12
C PHE A 5 -3.50 0.68 16.60
N TRP A 6 -3.93 -0.47 16.13
CA TRP A 6 -4.08 -0.79 14.70
C TRP A 6 -2.81 -0.53 13.88
N ALA A 7 -1.64 -0.95 14.39
CA ALA A 7 -0.35 -0.83 13.71
C ALA A 7 -0.33 -1.42 12.28
N SER A 8 -1.20 -2.40 11.99
CA SER A 8 -1.39 -2.98 10.65
C SER A 8 -1.88 -1.97 9.61
N SER A 9 -2.52 -0.86 10.03
CA SER A 9 -2.95 0.23 9.15
C SER A 9 -1.80 0.97 8.47
N GLY A 10 -0.57 0.84 8.99
CA GLY A 10 0.58 1.58 8.49
C GLY A 10 0.52 3.09 8.78
N PHE A 11 -0.44 3.56 9.59
CA PHE A 11 -0.66 4.98 9.88
C PHE A 11 0.60 5.72 10.34
N ARG A 12 1.46 5.07 11.14
CA ARG A 12 2.74 5.63 11.59
C ARG A 12 3.70 6.05 10.47
N PHE A 13 3.52 5.54 9.25
CA PHE A 13 4.34 5.86 8.08
C PHE A 13 3.71 6.94 7.19
N LEU A 14 2.56 7.49 7.60
CA LEU A 14 1.83 8.54 6.90
C LEU A 14 2.13 9.90 7.54
N ALA A 15 2.33 10.90 6.69
CA ALA A 15 2.38 12.29 7.11
C ALA A 15 1.01 12.96 6.92
N ARG A 16 0.76 14.07 7.62
CA ARG A 16 -0.40 14.92 7.31
C ARG A 16 0.00 16.00 6.30
N GLY A 17 -0.75 16.10 5.21
CA GLY A 17 -0.62 17.18 4.22
C GLY A 17 -1.25 18.50 4.72
N PRO A 18 -1.13 19.59 3.93
CA PRO A 18 -1.70 20.91 4.26
C PRO A 18 -3.21 20.88 4.56
N GLU A 19 -3.95 20.04 3.85
CA GLU A 19 -5.39 19.80 4.01
C GLU A 19 -5.74 18.81 5.14
N GLY A 20 -4.74 18.31 5.87
CA GLY A 20 -4.90 17.35 6.97
C GLY A 20 -5.04 15.89 6.55
N TRP A 21 -5.07 15.61 5.24
CA TRP A 21 -5.12 14.26 4.65
C TRP A 21 -3.79 13.52 4.78
N LEU A 22 -3.86 12.19 4.71
CA LEU A 22 -2.72 11.31 4.93
C LEU A 22 -1.92 11.12 3.65
N VAL A 23 -0.68 11.60 3.65
CA VAL A 23 0.25 11.55 2.53
C VAL A 23 1.19 10.35 2.67
N PRO A 24 1.21 9.43 1.68
CA PRO A 24 2.06 8.26 1.72
C PRO A 24 3.53 8.59 1.40
N GLY A 25 4.42 8.14 2.29
CA GLY A 25 5.86 8.10 2.07
C GLY A 25 6.34 6.75 1.52
N ASP A 26 7.65 6.64 1.28
CA ASP A 26 8.28 5.39 0.85
C ASP A 26 8.10 4.27 1.88
N ASP A 27 8.12 4.61 3.16
CA ASP A 27 7.95 3.62 4.24
C ASP A 27 6.52 3.07 4.31
N TYR A 28 5.52 3.85 3.90
CA TYR A 28 4.15 3.34 3.78
C TYR A 28 4.04 2.30 2.66
N LEU A 29 4.77 2.50 1.56
CA LEU A 29 4.83 1.50 0.48
C LEU A 29 5.61 0.24 0.92
N ARG A 30 6.73 0.43 1.64
CA ARG A 30 7.50 -0.69 2.22
C ARG A 30 6.69 -1.50 3.23
N HIS A 31 5.78 -0.85 3.96
CA HIS A 31 4.86 -1.56 4.86
C HIS A 31 4.01 -2.60 4.13
N PHE A 32 3.54 -2.32 2.91
CA PHE A 32 2.84 -3.33 2.10
C PHE A 32 3.78 -4.42 1.60
N LEU A 33 4.98 -4.07 1.12
CA LEU A 33 5.99 -5.03 0.64
C LEU A 33 6.49 -5.99 1.73
N ALA A 34 6.34 -5.61 3.00
CA ALA A 34 6.69 -6.43 4.15
C ALA A 34 5.58 -7.41 4.56
N ARG A 35 4.37 -7.30 3.98
CA ARG A 35 3.27 -8.19 4.33
C ARG A 35 3.46 -9.57 3.71
N PRO A 36 2.97 -10.66 4.35
CA PRO A 36 3.10 -12.01 3.83
C PRO A 36 2.55 -12.21 2.41
N GLU A 37 1.58 -11.40 2.00
CA GLU A 37 1.00 -11.50 0.66
C GLU A 37 1.92 -10.98 -0.46
N LEU A 38 2.93 -10.17 -0.13
CA LEU A 38 3.88 -9.57 -1.10
C LEU A 38 5.35 -9.88 -0.78
N ALA A 39 5.64 -10.39 0.41
CA ALA A 39 6.96 -10.87 0.78
C ALA A 39 7.23 -12.19 0.04
N PRO A 40 8.30 -12.29 -0.78
CA PRO A 40 8.59 -13.50 -1.53
C PRO A 40 8.77 -14.69 -0.57
N PRO A 41 8.08 -15.81 -0.81
CA PRO A 41 8.24 -16.99 0.02
C PRO A 41 9.64 -17.61 -0.14
N PRO A 42 10.07 -18.53 0.74
CA PRO A 42 11.38 -19.17 0.65
C PRO A 42 11.69 -19.82 -0.71
N GLU A 43 10.67 -20.37 -1.34
CA GLU A 43 10.69 -21.04 -2.64
C GLU A 43 10.63 -20.10 -3.85
N ALA A 44 10.47 -18.79 -3.65
CA ALA A 44 10.35 -17.80 -4.72
C ALA A 44 11.48 -17.94 -5.76
N GLY A 45 11.21 -17.57 -7.00
CA GLY A 45 12.22 -17.53 -8.06
C GLY A 45 13.22 -16.38 -7.88
N PRO A 46 14.41 -16.43 -8.52
CA PRO A 46 15.32 -15.29 -8.54
C PRO A 46 14.70 -14.02 -9.13
N GLY A 47 13.81 -14.12 -10.12
CA GLY A 47 13.11 -12.97 -10.71
C GLY A 47 12.23 -12.24 -9.70
N GLU A 48 11.40 -12.97 -8.95
CA GLU A 48 10.55 -12.41 -7.90
C GLU A 48 11.37 -11.73 -6.80
N ARG A 49 12.40 -12.41 -6.27
CA ARG A 49 13.27 -11.83 -5.23
C ARG A 49 13.97 -10.57 -5.72
N HIS A 50 14.39 -10.56 -6.99
CA HIS A 50 15.02 -9.38 -7.58
C HIS A 50 14.04 -8.20 -7.70
N LEU A 51 12.81 -8.46 -8.16
CA LEU A 51 11.76 -7.45 -8.24
C LEU A 51 11.43 -6.87 -6.86
N HIS A 52 11.22 -7.74 -5.87
CA HIS A 52 10.93 -7.33 -4.49
C HIS A 52 12.07 -6.48 -3.91
N ALA A 53 13.33 -6.92 -4.05
CA ALA A 53 14.47 -6.17 -3.54
C ALA A 53 14.58 -4.77 -4.17
N ARG A 54 14.34 -4.65 -5.49
CA ARG A 54 14.35 -3.35 -6.17
C ARG A 54 13.24 -2.42 -5.66
N LEU A 55 12.06 -2.95 -5.41
CA LEU A 55 10.94 -2.18 -4.87
C LEU A 55 11.12 -1.86 -3.38
N ALA A 56 11.75 -2.73 -2.60
CA ALA A 56 12.09 -2.44 -1.21
C ALA A 56 13.09 -1.28 -1.11
N ASP A 57 14.09 -1.24 -1.99
CA ASP A 57 15.05 -0.13 -2.08
C ASP A 57 14.39 1.15 -2.60
N ARG A 58 13.68 1.05 -3.73
CA ARG A 58 13.03 2.18 -4.42
C ARG A 58 11.53 1.91 -4.61
N PRO A 59 10.68 2.18 -3.61
CA PRO A 59 9.26 1.81 -3.66
C PRO A 59 8.46 2.44 -4.81
N ARG A 60 8.88 3.62 -5.27
CA ARG A 60 8.26 4.36 -6.38
C ARG A 60 8.85 4.02 -7.76
N LEU A 61 9.73 3.02 -7.85
CA LEU A 61 10.35 2.62 -9.10
C LEU A 61 9.29 2.14 -10.10
N ALA A 62 9.27 2.73 -11.29
CA ALA A 62 8.44 2.23 -12.38
C ALA A 62 8.88 0.82 -12.77
N ILE A 63 7.92 -0.09 -12.87
CA ILE A 63 8.13 -1.50 -13.21
C ILE A 63 7.41 -1.75 -14.54
N GLY A 64 8.15 -2.25 -15.53
CA GLY A 64 7.60 -2.54 -16.85
C GLY A 64 7.14 -3.98 -17.00
N GLU A 65 6.52 -4.29 -18.14
CA GLU A 65 6.08 -5.64 -18.48
C GLU A 65 7.24 -6.66 -18.47
N ALA A 66 8.43 -6.26 -18.90
CA ALA A 66 9.60 -7.12 -18.91
C ALA A 66 10.08 -7.49 -17.49
N ASP A 67 9.96 -6.57 -16.53
CA ASP A 67 10.30 -6.85 -15.12
C ASP A 67 9.30 -7.87 -14.53
N LEU A 68 8.00 -7.72 -14.84
CA LEU A 68 6.97 -8.67 -14.42
C LEU A 68 7.12 -10.03 -15.11
N ALA A 69 7.46 -10.04 -16.41
CA ALA A 69 7.68 -11.28 -17.16
C ALA A 69 8.90 -12.08 -16.67
N ALA A 70 9.83 -11.43 -15.94
CA ALA A 70 10.96 -12.10 -15.31
C ALA A 70 10.57 -12.88 -14.03
N VAL A 71 9.40 -12.60 -13.45
CA VAL A 71 8.86 -13.37 -12.33
C VAL A 71 8.35 -14.72 -12.84
N GLU A 72 8.89 -15.79 -12.30
CA GLU A 72 8.72 -17.14 -12.81
C GLU A 72 7.32 -17.70 -12.54
N ASP A 73 6.79 -17.43 -11.35
CA ASP A 73 5.47 -17.89 -10.92
C ASP A 73 4.36 -17.01 -11.52
N ALA A 74 3.36 -17.63 -12.15
CA ALA A 74 2.19 -16.95 -12.71
C ALA A 74 1.33 -16.32 -11.61
N ASP A 75 1.14 -17.01 -10.49
CA ASP A 75 0.27 -16.55 -9.41
C ASP A 75 0.92 -15.36 -8.69
N ALA A 76 2.25 -15.40 -8.51
CA ALA A 76 3.01 -14.27 -7.98
C ALA A 76 2.90 -13.03 -8.89
N ARG A 77 2.96 -13.21 -10.22
CA ARG A 77 2.80 -12.11 -11.17
C ARG A 77 1.46 -11.40 -11.03
N GLU A 78 0.37 -12.13 -10.80
CA GLU A 78 -0.95 -11.54 -10.57
C GLU A 78 -0.96 -10.66 -9.31
N ASN A 79 -0.36 -11.13 -8.21
CA ASN A 79 -0.22 -10.34 -6.98
C ASN A 79 0.60 -9.06 -7.20
N TRP A 80 1.69 -9.14 -7.96
CA TRP A 80 2.50 -7.98 -8.31
C TRP A 80 1.73 -6.97 -9.17
N VAL A 81 0.95 -7.43 -10.14
CA VAL A 81 0.11 -6.54 -10.97
C VAL A 81 -0.90 -5.78 -10.10
N GLU A 82 -1.57 -6.47 -9.17
CA GLU A 82 -2.54 -5.83 -8.27
C GLU A 82 -1.87 -4.82 -7.32
N PHE A 83 -0.71 -5.17 -6.75
CA PHE A 83 0.05 -4.23 -5.91
C PHE A 83 0.54 -3.01 -6.68
N LEU A 84 1.08 -3.19 -7.89
CA LEU A 84 1.57 -2.07 -8.70
C LEU A 84 0.42 -1.15 -9.11
N ARG A 85 -0.76 -1.70 -9.47
CA ARG A 85 -1.98 -0.92 -9.73
C ARG A 85 -2.35 -0.08 -8.50
N PHE A 86 -2.39 -0.69 -7.32
CA PHE A 86 -2.66 0.02 -6.07
C PHE A 86 -1.65 1.14 -5.80
N ARG A 87 -0.36 0.82 -5.85
CA ARG A 87 0.72 1.77 -5.63
C ARG A 87 0.60 2.97 -6.56
N ASP A 88 0.41 2.72 -7.85
CA ASP A 88 0.37 3.78 -8.85
C ASP A 88 -0.86 4.66 -8.68
N ARG A 89 -2.01 4.09 -8.29
CA ARG A 89 -3.23 4.85 -7.94
C ARG A 89 -3.02 5.71 -6.71
N LEU A 90 -2.43 5.15 -5.66
CA LEU A 90 -2.14 5.86 -4.43
C LEU A 90 -1.18 7.03 -4.66
N LEU A 91 -0.09 6.79 -5.41
CA LEU A 91 0.88 7.82 -5.75
C LEU A 91 0.28 8.92 -6.63
N ALA A 92 -0.55 8.55 -7.62
CA ALA A 92 -1.23 9.52 -8.47
C ALA A 92 -2.25 10.37 -7.71
N ALA A 93 -2.92 9.82 -6.70
CA ALA A 93 -3.89 10.54 -5.88
C ALA A 93 -3.25 11.48 -4.85
N GLY A 94 -2.00 11.23 -4.45
CA GLY A 94 -1.23 12.07 -3.53
C GLY A 94 -1.58 11.93 -2.05
N SER A 95 -2.73 11.32 -1.72
CA SER A 95 -3.13 10.99 -0.35
C SER A 95 -3.99 9.73 -0.30
N VAL A 96 -4.09 9.12 0.89
CA VAL A 96 -4.90 7.94 1.17
C VAL A 96 -6.38 8.23 0.94
N GLU A 97 -6.88 9.34 1.47
CA GLU A 97 -8.27 9.80 1.31
C GLU A 97 -8.62 10.06 -0.15
N ALA A 98 -7.76 10.77 -0.89
CA ALA A 98 -7.97 11.02 -2.31
C ALA A 98 -8.01 9.73 -3.12
N CYS A 99 -7.13 8.77 -2.81
CA CYS A 99 -7.12 7.47 -3.48
C CYS A 99 -8.42 6.72 -3.22
N TYR A 100 -8.83 6.62 -1.95
CA TYR A 100 -10.04 5.92 -1.55
C TYR A 100 -11.29 6.52 -2.21
N VAL A 101 -11.50 7.83 -2.09
CA VAL A 101 -12.64 8.52 -2.71
C VAL A 101 -12.59 8.43 -4.24
N GLY A 102 -11.39 8.51 -4.81
CA GLY A 102 -11.15 8.40 -6.25
C GLY A 102 -11.64 7.08 -6.83
N GLU A 103 -11.43 5.96 -6.12
CA GLU A 103 -11.90 4.65 -6.58
C GLU A 103 -13.43 4.56 -6.64
N PHE A 104 -14.15 5.10 -5.66
CA PHE A 104 -15.62 5.09 -5.65
C PHE A 104 -16.26 6.16 -6.55
N ARG A 105 -15.46 7.08 -7.11
CA ARG A 105 -15.91 8.02 -8.14
C ARG A 105 -15.77 7.48 -9.56
N ARG A 106 -15.06 6.36 -9.74
CA ARG A 106 -14.91 5.71 -11.05
C ARG A 106 -16.16 4.89 -11.38
N PRO A 107 -16.42 4.61 -12.68
CA PRO A 107 -17.51 3.72 -13.09
C PRO A 107 -17.39 2.31 -12.51
N ARG A 108 -16.16 1.87 -12.22
CA ARG A 108 -15.83 0.59 -11.62
C ARG A 108 -14.67 0.77 -10.64
N VAL A 109 -14.75 0.05 -9.53
CA VAL A 109 -13.66 -0.10 -8.56
C VAL A 109 -12.69 -1.15 -9.11
N GLU A 110 -11.41 -0.79 -9.24
CA GLU A 110 -10.39 -1.65 -9.86
C GLU A 110 -9.31 -2.11 -8.89
N LEU A 111 -9.27 -1.55 -7.68
CA LEU A 111 -8.38 -2.01 -6.63
C LEU A 111 -8.93 -3.27 -5.96
N ALA A 112 -8.04 -4.23 -5.70
CA ALA A 112 -8.38 -5.42 -4.94
C ALA A 112 -8.90 -5.04 -3.53
N PRO A 113 -9.90 -5.75 -2.99
CA PRO A 113 -10.50 -5.44 -1.68
C PRO A 113 -9.51 -5.23 -0.53
N PRO A 114 -8.42 -6.03 -0.39
CA PRO A 114 -7.46 -5.84 0.71
C PRO A 114 -6.77 -4.46 0.70
N PHE A 115 -6.62 -3.83 -0.46
CA PHE A 115 -6.04 -2.49 -0.54
C PHE A 115 -7.06 -1.41 -0.17
N LEU A 116 -8.34 -1.58 -0.55
CA LEU A 116 -9.41 -0.67 -0.13
C LEU A 116 -9.59 -0.72 1.38
N ASP A 117 -9.56 -1.91 1.97
CA ASP A 117 -9.63 -2.10 3.42
C ASP A 117 -8.45 -1.43 4.13
N ALA A 118 -7.24 -1.56 3.58
CA ALA A 118 -6.05 -0.90 4.12
C ALA A 118 -6.18 0.63 4.09
N LEU A 119 -6.67 1.21 2.99
CA LEU A 119 -6.93 2.64 2.89
C LEU A 119 -7.97 3.08 3.92
N ALA A 120 -9.10 2.37 4.02
CA ALA A 120 -10.15 2.67 4.99
C ALA A 120 -9.63 2.59 6.44
N GLN A 121 -8.86 1.56 6.77
CA GLN A 121 -8.25 1.40 8.09
C GLN A 121 -7.30 2.55 8.43
N ALA A 122 -6.45 2.97 7.48
CA ALA A 122 -5.55 4.11 7.69
C ALA A 122 -6.32 5.42 7.92
N ILE A 123 -7.40 5.67 7.16
CA ILE A 123 -8.26 6.85 7.32
C ILE A 123 -8.92 6.84 8.70
N VAL A 124 -9.59 5.75 9.08
CA VAL A 124 -10.27 5.65 10.38
C VAL A 124 -9.26 5.76 11.53
N ARG A 125 -8.08 5.12 11.41
CA ARG A 125 -7.01 5.27 12.39
C ARG A 125 -6.55 6.71 12.53
N GLY A 126 -6.46 7.45 11.43
CA GLY A 126 -6.10 8.87 11.43
C GLY A 126 -7.17 9.80 12.00
N LEU A 127 -8.45 9.45 11.87
CA LEU A 127 -9.56 10.17 12.51
C LEU A 127 -9.56 10.00 14.03
N LEU A 128 -9.16 8.83 14.52
CA LEU A 128 -9.09 8.49 15.94
C LEU A 128 -7.77 8.94 16.59
N ASP A 129 -6.81 9.44 15.82
CA ASP A 129 -5.51 9.84 16.34
C ASP A 129 -5.62 11.00 17.35
N GLY A 130 -4.99 10.86 18.52
CA GLY A 130 -5.10 11.83 19.61
C GLY A 130 -6.45 11.84 20.36
N ARG A 131 -7.41 10.98 19.98
CA ARG A 131 -8.68 10.79 20.70
C ARG A 131 -8.50 9.68 21.73
N ALA A 132 -8.55 10.05 23.01
CA ALA A 132 -8.44 9.08 24.12
C ALA A 132 -9.80 8.55 24.59
N ASP A 133 -10.90 9.18 24.17
CA ASP A 133 -12.26 8.82 24.58
C ASP A 133 -12.92 7.93 23.51
N PRO A 134 -13.26 6.67 23.83
CA PRO A 134 -13.98 5.78 22.92
C PRO A 134 -15.47 6.16 22.71
N TRP A 135 -15.97 7.21 23.36
CA TRP A 135 -17.38 7.63 23.35
C TRP A 135 -17.64 9.10 22.90
N LEU A 136 -16.62 9.84 22.45
CA LEU A 136 -16.72 11.26 22.01
C LEU A 136 -16.48 11.50 20.51
#